data_AF-A0A1F2SZ29-F1
#
_entry.id   AF-A0A1F2SZ29-F1
#
_cell.length_a   1.000
_cell.length_b   1.000
_cell.length_c   1.000
_cell.angle_alpha   90.00
_cell.angle_beta   90.00
_cell.angle_gamma   90.00
#
_symmetry.space_group_name_H-M   'P 1'
#
loop_
_entity.id
_entity.type
_entity.pdbx_description
1 polymer ?
#
loop_
_entity_poly.entity_id
_entity_poly.type
_entity_poly.pdbx_seq_one_letter_code
_entity_poly.pdbx_strand_id
1 'polypeptide(L)'
;MPRKLIEDISPTKVYIRVVFGILIAAGAYFFWTPRNEDESLFRWIVIIVGVISFISGWRAVENPKAAIRYAYDPGKMVLSLVREWNPPSYRLEAEYEKSLHSFLKEHLPFVKVTRQYGAARIKCDIAVQKDVMIELKVGFKSTQKLQRLIGQIDLFKREWDKPLIIVLLGKTEEDILHELHSSINRYEKVYVVTKEAKEVSEVSEA
;
A
#
# COMPACT_ATOMS: atom_id res chain seq x y z
N MET A 1 -24.19 -10.88 -14.59
CA MET A 1 -22.89 -10.40 -15.11
C MET A 1 -21.78 -11.09 -14.31
N PRO A 2 -20.79 -11.74 -14.94
CA PRO A 2 -19.68 -12.31 -14.20
C PRO A 2 -18.92 -11.18 -13.50
N ARG A 3 -18.84 -11.21 -12.17
CA ARG A 3 -17.92 -10.36 -11.40
C ARG A 3 -16.54 -10.67 -11.95
N LYS A 4 -15.94 -9.74 -12.71
CA LYS A 4 -14.50 -9.80 -13.00
C LYS A 4 -13.81 -10.04 -11.66
N LEU A 5 -13.01 -11.10 -11.58
CA LEU A 5 -12.20 -11.34 -10.41
C LEU A 5 -11.43 -10.05 -10.17
N ILE A 6 -11.54 -9.52 -8.95
CA ILE A 6 -10.89 -8.29 -8.49
C ILE A 6 -9.38 -8.28 -8.83
N GLU A 7 -8.81 -9.48 -9.03
CA GLU A 7 -7.43 -9.74 -9.43
C GLU A 7 -7.02 -9.25 -10.83
N ASP A 8 -7.94 -8.88 -11.74
CA ASP A 8 -7.57 -8.52 -13.13
C ASP A 8 -7.33 -7.02 -13.38
N ILE A 9 -7.72 -6.14 -12.45
CA ILE A 9 -7.60 -4.69 -12.63
C ILE A 9 -6.35 -4.18 -11.90
N SER A 10 -5.20 -4.27 -12.58
CA SER A 10 -3.94 -3.70 -12.09
C SER A 10 -4.08 -2.18 -11.83
N PRO A 11 -3.71 -1.68 -10.64
CA PRO A 11 -3.73 -0.25 -10.31
C PRO A 11 -2.93 0.59 -11.31
N THR A 12 -1.83 0.04 -11.82
CA THR A 12 -1.00 0.67 -12.86
C THR A 12 -1.79 0.89 -14.16
N LYS A 13 -2.64 -0.06 -14.56
CA LYS A 13 -3.49 0.10 -15.76
C LYS A 13 -4.54 1.20 -15.56
N VAL A 14 -5.10 1.32 -14.36
CA VAL A 14 -6.03 2.40 -13.99
C VAL A 14 -5.33 3.75 -14.06
N TYR A 15 -4.15 3.85 -13.42
CA TYR A 15 -3.31 5.05 -13.45
C TYR A 15 -2.99 5.49 -14.87
N ILE A 16 -2.48 4.56 -15.71
CA ILE A 16 -2.15 4.86 -17.10
C ILE A 16 -3.37 5.40 -17.84
N ARG A 17 -4.54 4.75 -17.76
CA ARG A 17 -5.75 5.21 -18.48
C ARG A 17 -6.21 6.59 -18.03
N VAL A 18 -6.17 6.86 -16.72
CA VAL A 18 -6.58 8.15 -16.16
C VAL A 18 -5.60 9.26 -16.57
N VAL A 19 -4.31 9.08 -16.34
CA VAL A 19 -3.29 10.10 -16.61
C VAL A 19 -3.14 10.33 -18.12
N PHE A 20 -3.03 9.26 -18.90
CA PHE A 20 -2.94 9.35 -20.36
C PHE A 20 -4.18 10.00 -20.97
N GLY A 21 -5.38 9.63 -20.49
CA GLY A 21 -6.63 10.23 -20.96
C GLY A 21 -6.68 11.75 -20.72
N ILE A 22 -6.26 12.21 -19.55
CA ILE A 22 -6.14 13.64 -19.23
C ILE A 22 -5.10 14.32 -20.11
N LEU A 23 -3.89 13.75 -20.23
CA LEU A 23 -2.79 14.33 -20.99
C LEU A 23 -3.13 14.49 -22.48
N ILE A 24 -3.76 13.48 -23.08
CA ILE A 24 -4.20 13.55 -24.49
C ILE A 24 -5.27 14.63 -24.66
N ALA A 25 -6.31 14.62 -23.83
CA ALA A 25 -7.41 15.55 -23.96
C ALA A 25 -6.95 17.00 -23.74
N ALA A 26 -6.17 17.26 -22.69
CA ALA A 26 -5.62 18.59 -22.40
C ALA A 26 -4.57 19.00 -23.44
N GLY A 27 -3.71 18.08 -23.86
CA GLY A 27 -2.70 18.32 -24.90
C GLY A 27 -3.32 18.79 -26.20
N ALA A 28 -4.30 18.02 -26.70
CA ALA A 28 -5.07 18.37 -27.89
C ALA A 28 -5.89 19.65 -27.70
N TYR A 29 -6.42 19.91 -26.50
CA TYR A 29 -7.20 21.13 -26.25
C TYR A 29 -6.33 22.40 -26.20
N PHE A 30 -5.20 22.40 -25.50
CA PHE A 30 -4.43 23.63 -25.28
C PHE A 30 -3.36 23.88 -26.33
N PHE A 31 -2.73 22.83 -26.87
CA PHE A 31 -1.52 22.98 -27.69
C PHE A 31 -1.74 22.68 -29.17
N TRP A 32 -2.89 22.08 -29.54
CA TRP A 32 -3.24 21.86 -30.93
C TRP A 32 -4.12 22.99 -31.46
N THR A 33 -3.53 23.86 -32.27
CA THR A 33 -4.26 24.85 -33.08
C THR A 33 -4.52 24.27 -34.48
N PRO A 34 -5.75 23.86 -34.81
CA PRO A 34 -6.06 23.29 -36.12
C PRO A 34 -5.96 24.38 -37.21
N ARG A 35 -5.41 24.00 -38.37
CA ARG A 35 -5.22 24.90 -39.52
C ARG A 35 -6.37 24.87 -40.52
N ASN A 36 -7.18 23.82 -40.49
CA ASN A 36 -8.32 23.59 -41.36
C ASN A 36 -9.43 22.81 -40.62
N GLU A 37 -10.57 22.61 -41.29
CA GLU A 37 -11.73 21.92 -40.71
C GLU A 37 -11.43 20.44 -40.39
N ASP A 38 -10.67 19.75 -41.24
CA ASP A 38 -10.29 18.35 -41.03
C ASP A 38 -9.43 18.15 -39.77
N GLU A 39 -8.45 19.02 -39.55
CA GLU A 39 -7.62 19.03 -38.34
C GLU A 39 -8.46 19.37 -37.09
N SER A 40 -9.47 20.23 -37.23
CA SER A 40 -10.39 20.56 -36.14
C SER A 40 -11.22 19.33 -35.73
N LEU A 41 -11.78 18.62 -36.71
CA LEU A 41 -12.50 17.37 -36.49
C LEU A 41 -11.59 16.32 -35.84
N PHE A 42 -10.37 16.16 -36.35
CA PHE A 42 -9.41 15.21 -35.78
C PHE A 42 -9.03 15.56 -34.33
N ARG A 43 -8.78 16.84 -34.02
CA ARG A 43 -8.53 17.31 -32.65
C ARG A 43 -9.68 16.94 -31.71
N TRP A 44 -10.93 17.13 -32.13
CA TRP A 44 -12.10 16.74 -31.34
C TRP A 44 -12.18 15.23 -31.11
N ILE A 45 -11.88 14.40 -32.12
CA ILE A 45 -11.82 12.95 -31.97
C ILE A 45 -10.78 12.57 -30.91
N VAL A 46 -9.58 13.16 -30.95
CA VAL A 46 -8.52 12.92 -29.97
C VAL A 46 -8.95 13.31 -28.56
N ILE A 47 -9.60 14.46 -28.39
CA ILE A 47 -10.15 14.90 -27.11
C ILE A 47 -11.18 13.89 -26.59
N ILE A 48 -12.13 13.46 -27.44
CA ILE A 48 -13.16 12.49 -27.08
C ILE A 48 -12.55 11.16 -26.65
N VAL A 49 -11.57 10.65 -27.39
CA VAL A 49 -10.85 9.41 -27.04
C VAL A 49 -10.15 9.55 -25.69
N GLY A 50 -9.50 10.69 -25.42
CA GLY A 50 -8.89 11.00 -24.14
C GLY A 50 -9.90 11.01 -22.98
N VAL A 51 -11.04 11.68 -23.16
CA VAL A 51 -12.13 11.74 -22.18
C VAL A 51 -12.73 10.36 -21.91
N ILE A 52 -13.02 9.59 -22.96
CA ILE A 52 -13.55 8.21 -22.82
C ILE A 52 -12.55 7.34 -22.06
N SER A 53 -11.25 7.44 -22.38
CA SER A 53 -10.20 6.69 -21.70
C SER A 53 -10.11 7.04 -20.21
N PHE A 54 -10.19 8.34 -19.89
CA PHE A 54 -10.24 8.82 -18.51
C PHE A 54 -11.46 8.27 -17.76
N ILE A 55 -12.68 8.43 -18.31
CA ILE A 55 -13.92 7.97 -17.68
C ILE A 55 -13.89 6.45 -17.48
N SER A 56 -13.40 5.71 -18.48
CA SER A 56 -13.25 4.26 -18.41
C SER A 56 -12.29 3.84 -17.30
N GLY A 57 -11.13 4.49 -17.18
CA GLY A 57 -10.17 4.26 -16.09
C GLY A 57 -10.74 4.61 -14.73
N TRP A 58 -11.40 5.77 -14.62
CA TRP A 58 -11.99 6.26 -13.37
C TRP A 58 -13.10 5.37 -12.82
N ARG A 59 -13.91 4.79 -13.71
CA ARG A 59 -15.01 3.86 -13.35
C ARG A 59 -14.55 2.41 -13.18
N ALA A 60 -13.29 2.08 -13.48
CA ALA A 60 -12.79 0.71 -13.40
C ALA A 60 -12.59 0.20 -11.96
N VAL A 61 -12.57 1.10 -10.97
CA VAL A 61 -12.37 0.79 -9.55
C VAL A 61 -13.31 1.64 -8.71
N GLU A 62 -13.74 1.12 -7.56
CA GLU A 62 -14.65 1.83 -6.64
C GLU A 62 -14.01 3.11 -6.08
N ASN A 63 -12.69 3.11 -5.86
CA ASN A 63 -11.93 4.25 -5.35
C ASN A 63 -10.73 4.58 -6.25
N PRO A 64 -10.93 5.32 -7.37
CA PRO A 64 -9.86 5.65 -8.31
C PRO A 64 -8.77 6.53 -7.71
N LYS A 65 -9.13 7.41 -6.76
CA LYS A 65 -8.15 8.24 -6.05
C LYS A 65 -7.18 7.40 -5.23
N ALA A 66 -7.67 6.36 -4.53
CA ALA A 66 -6.82 5.43 -3.79
C ALA A 66 -5.97 4.58 -4.74
N ALA A 67 -6.54 4.09 -5.84
CA ALA A 67 -5.80 3.31 -6.84
C ALA A 67 -4.66 4.12 -7.50
N ILE A 68 -4.90 5.39 -7.82
CA ILE A 68 -3.87 6.30 -8.36
C ILE A 68 -2.77 6.56 -7.33
N ARG A 69 -3.14 6.86 -6.08
CA ARG A 69 -2.17 7.07 -4.98
C ARG A 69 -1.31 5.82 -4.75
N TYR A 70 -1.94 4.65 -4.72
CA TYR A 70 -1.24 3.37 -4.62
C TYR A 70 -0.31 3.15 -5.81
N ALA A 71 -0.77 3.37 -7.05
CA ALA A 71 0.06 3.17 -8.24
C ALA A 71 1.29 4.09 -8.29
N TYR A 72 1.19 5.28 -7.71
CA TYR A 72 2.30 6.24 -7.65
C TYR A 72 3.33 5.90 -6.57
N ASP A 73 2.89 5.63 -5.34
CA ASP A 73 3.77 5.29 -4.23
C ASP A 73 3.09 4.27 -3.29
N PRO A 74 3.19 2.96 -3.62
CA PRO A 74 2.54 1.90 -2.84
C PRO A 74 2.97 1.93 -1.38
N GLY A 75 4.27 2.15 -1.12
CA GLY A 75 4.85 2.16 0.22
C GLY A 75 4.24 3.22 1.11
N LYS A 76 4.13 4.47 0.62
CA LYS A 76 3.51 5.55 1.39
C LYS A 76 2.02 5.35 1.61
N MET A 77 1.29 4.86 0.60
CA MET A 77 -0.15 4.58 0.74
C MET A 77 -0.41 3.50 1.79
N VAL A 78 0.34 2.40 1.76
CA VAL A 78 0.20 1.34 2.77
C VAL A 78 0.65 1.83 4.14
N LEU A 79 1.73 2.62 4.23
CA LEU A 79 2.19 3.22 5.49
C LEU A 79 1.13 4.13 6.12
N SER A 80 0.42 4.95 5.34
CA SER A 80 -0.66 5.78 5.88
C SER A 80 -1.81 4.93 6.42
N LEU A 81 -2.21 3.89 5.69
CA LEU A 81 -3.24 2.95 6.16
C LEU A 81 -2.81 2.21 7.44
N VAL A 82 -1.56 1.76 7.54
CA VAL A 82 -1.02 1.13 8.77
C VAL A 82 -1.01 2.13 9.94
N ARG A 83 -0.76 3.42 9.68
CA ARG A 83 -0.85 4.47 10.70
C ARG A 83 -2.28 4.79 11.10
N GLU A 84 -3.25 4.67 10.20
CA GLU A 84 -4.68 4.84 10.49
C GLU A 84 -5.27 3.62 11.22
N TRP A 85 -4.78 2.42 10.92
CA TRP A 85 -5.21 1.18 11.54
C TRP A 85 -5.00 1.22 13.06
N ASN A 86 -6.06 0.98 13.82
CA ASN A 86 -6.06 1.06 15.27
C ASN A 86 -6.62 -0.25 15.88
N PRO A 87 -5.80 -1.30 16.02
CA PRO A 87 -6.26 -2.57 16.56
C PRO A 87 -6.54 -2.48 18.07
N PRO A 88 -7.46 -3.30 18.59
CA PRO A 88 -7.53 -3.54 20.03
C PRO A 88 -6.28 -4.29 20.51
N SER A 89 -6.11 -4.39 21.83
CA SER A 89 -5.08 -5.25 22.39
C SER A 89 -5.38 -6.72 22.09
N TYR A 90 -4.45 -7.41 21.43
CA TYR A 90 -4.51 -8.84 21.20
C TYR A 90 -3.34 -9.53 21.91
N ARG A 91 -3.52 -10.79 22.26
CA ARG A 91 -2.48 -11.56 22.94
C ARG A 91 -1.47 -12.15 21.94
N LEU A 92 -1.94 -12.50 20.74
CA LEU A 92 -1.17 -13.22 19.75
C LEU A 92 -0.89 -12.35 18.51
N GLU A 93 0.33 -12.44 17.99
CA GLU A 93 0.74 -11.75 16.75
C GLU A 93 -0.17 -12.12 15.55
N ALA A 94 -0.62 -13.38 15.49
CA ALA A 94 -1.55 -13.86 14.46
C ALA A 94 -2.93 -13.16 14.47
N GLU A 95 -3.37 -12.64 15.62
CA GLU A 95 -4.63 -11.89 15.75
C GLU A 95 -4.47 -10.49 15.17
N TYR A 96 -3.35 -9.82 15.47
CA TYR A 96 -2.98 -8.54 14.86
C TYR A 96 -2.83 -8.68 13.34
N GLU A 97 -2.17 -9.74 12.88
CA GLU A 97 -2.00 -10.02 11.45
C GLU A 97 -3.36 -10.17 10.75
N LYS A 98 -4.27 -10.96 11.33
CA LYS A 98 -5.62 -11.12 10.79
C LYS A 98 -6.38 -9.79 10.76
N SER A 99 -6.27 -8.98 11.81
CA SER A 99 -6.93 -7.67 11.90
C SER A 99 -6.41 -6.68 10.86
N LEU A 100 -5.08 -6.54 10.74
CA LEU A 100 -4.46 -5.67 9.73
C LEU A 100 -4.77 -6.16 8.31
N HIS A 101 -4.77 -7.47 8.08
CA HIS A 101 -5.13 -8.04 6.79
C HIS A 101 -6.55 -7.65 6.36
N SER A 102 -7.52 -7.83 7.26
CA SER A 102 -8.92 -7.43 7.01
C SER A 102 -9.03 -5.94 6.73
N PHE A 103 -8.39 -5.10 7.55
CA PHE A 103 -8.39 -3.64 7.38
C PHE A 103 -7.82 -3.23 6.01
N LEU A 104 -6.65 -3.75 5.63
CA LEU A 104 -6.03 -3.42 4.35
C LEU A 104 -6.88 -3.91 3.17
N LYS A 105 -7.50 -5.08 3.27
CA LYS A 105 -8.36 -5.62 2.21
C LYS A 105 -9.60 -4.77 1.98
N GLU A 106 -10.17 -4.20 3.04
CA GLU A 106 -11.29 -3.27 2.96
C GLU A 106 -10.89 -1.93 2.31
N HIS A 107 -9.71 -1.41 2.66
CA HIS A 107 -9.25 -0.10 2.19
C HIS A 107 -8.55 -0.14 0.82
N LEU A 108 -8.06 -1.30 0.41
CA LEU A 108 -7.41 -1.55 -0.88
C LEU A 108 -8.16 -2.66 -1.66
N PRO A 109 -9.46 -2.49 -1.97
CA PRO A 109 -10.25 -3.53 -2.62
C PRO A 109 -9.80 -3.83 -4.05
N PHE A 110 -8.91 -3.00 -4.61
CA PHE A 110 -8.32 -3.13 -5.94
C PHE A 110 -6.91 -3.77 -5.92
N VAL A 111 -6.43 -4.21 -4.75
CA VAL A 111 -5.11 -4.85 -4.59
C VAL A 111 -5.25 -6.16 -3.82
N LYS A 112 -4.50 -7.18 -4.25
CA LYS A 112 -4.43 -8.44 -3.52
C LYS A 112 -3.59 -8.29 -2.25
N VAL A 113 -4.20 -8.42 -1.08
CA VAL A 113 -3.49 -8.48 0.21
C VAL A 113 -3.35 -9.94 0.64
N THR A 114 -2.12 -10.43 0.79
CA THR A 114 -1.79 -11.83 1.08
C THR A 114 -1.14 -11.94 2.45
N ARG A 115 -1.64 -12.85 3.29
CA ARG A 115 -1.02 -13.21 4.57
C ARG A 115 0.09 -14.23 4.37
N GLN A 116 1.07 -14.23 5.26
CA GLN A 116 2.09 -15.26 5.36
C GLN A 116 2.79 -15.49 4.01
N TYR A 117 3.08 -14.41 3.29
CA TYR A 117 3.60 -14.45 1.93
C TYR A 117 5.04 -14.95 1.93
N GLY A 118 5.24 -16.10 1.31
CA GLY A 118 6.55 -16.70 1.09
C GLY A 118 7.02 -16.53 -0.35
N ALA A 119 8.25 -16.10 -0.52
CA ALA A 119 8.94 -16.13 -1.80
C ALA A 119 10.41 -16.50 -1.58
N ALA A 120 10.92 -17.42 -2.38
CA ALA A 120 12.23 -18.07 -2.16
C ALA A 120 12.32 -18.70 -0.75
N ARG A 121 13.24 -18.22 0.10
CA ARG A 121 13.51 -18.75 1.45
C ARG A 121 13.05 -17.82 2.58
N ILE A 122 12.30 -16.78 2.24
CA ILE A 122 11.85 -15.76 3.19
C ILE A 122 10.33 -15.65 3.18
N LYS A 123 9.80 -15.26 4.33
CA LYS A 123 8.37 -15.13 4.59
C LYS A 123 8.14 -13.85 5.37
N CYS A 124 7.15 -13.06 4.96
CA CYS A 124 6.66 -11.92 5.72
C CYS A 124 5.22 -12.16 6.16
N ASP A 125 4.81 -11.42 7.19
CA ASP A 125 3.48 -11.57 7.76
C ASP A 125 2.38 -11.14 6.79
N ILE A 126 2.55 -10.00 6.10
CA ILE A 126 1.59 -9.52 5.10
C ILE A 126 2.34 -8.95 3.90
N ALA A 127 1.89 -9.30 2.70
CA ALA A 127 2.28 -8.68 1.44
C ALA A 127 1.08 -7.98 0.80
N VAL A 128 1.25 -6.71 0.46
CA VAL A 128 0.30 -5.97 -0.38
C VAL A 128 0.80 -6.11 -1.82
N GLN A 129 0.12 -6.97 -2.56
CA GLN A 129 0.53 -7.50 -3.86
C GLN A 129 1.96 -8.07 -3.81
N LYS A 130 2.88 -7.48 -4.58
CA LYS A 130 4.33 -7.75 -4.55
C LYS A 130 5.10 -6.42 -4.41
N ASP A 131 4.39 -5.38 -3.96
CA ASP A 131 4.89 -4.01 -3.96
C ASP A 131 5.32 -3.56 -2.57
N VAL A 132 4.64 -4.03 -1.52
CA VAL A 132 4.94 -3.66 -0.13
C VAL A 132 4.88 -4.88 0.78
N MET A 133 5.88 -5.01 1.64
CA MET A 133 5.97 -6.06 2.65
C MET A 133 5.76 -5.46 4.03
N ILE A 134 5.06 -6.19 4.90
CA ILE A 134 4.77 -5.78 6.26
C ILE A 134 5.19 -6.92 7.19
N GLU A 135 5.94 -6.57 8.23
CA GLU A 135 6.36 -7.47 9.30
C GLU A 135 5.84 -6.92 10.64
N LEU A 136 5.20 -7.78 11.43
CA LEU A 136 4.64 -7.46 12.73
C LEU A 136 5.55 -7.99 13.83
N LYS A 137 5.67 -7.24 14.93
CA LYS A 137 6.38 -7.70 16.14
C LYS A 137 5.64 -7.26 17.40
N VAL A 138 5.17 -8.24 18.18
CA VAL A 138 4.52 -7.98 19.47
C VAL A 138 5.52 -7.97 20.62
N GLY A 139 5.42 -6.96 21.49
CA GLY A 139 6.19 -6.86 22.75
C GLY A 139 7.70 -6.78 22.52
N PHE A 140 8.14 -5.75 21.80
CA PHE A 140 9.52 -5.57 21.34
C PHE A 140 10.40 -4.97 22.45
N LYS A 141 10.88 -5.84 23.37
CA LYS A 141 11.53 -5.44 24.63
C LYS A 141 12.88 -6.10 24.92
N SER A 142 13.51 -6.77 23.95
CA SER A 142 14.81 -7.38 24.17
C SER A 142 15.77 -7.23 22.99
N THR A 143 17.07 -7.09 23.30
CA THR A 143 18.14 -7.04 22.29
C THR A 143 18.14 -8.28 21.39
N GLN A 144 17.77 -9.45 21.92
CA GLN A 144 17.63 -10.66 21.10
C GLN A 144 16.55 -10.51 20.02
N LYS A 145 15.40 -9.89 20.34
CA LYS A 145 14.35 -9.60 19.35
C LYS A 145 14.84 -8.57 18.33
N LEU A 146 15.60 -7.57 18.77
CA LEU A 146 16.20 -6.57 17.89
C LEU A 146 17.15 -7.18 16.86
N GLN A 147 18.14 -7.96 17.31
CA GLN A 147 19.12 -8.57 16.41
C GLN A 147 18.46 -9.55 15.42
N ARG A 148 17.44 -10.29 15.86
CA ARG A 148 16.63 -11.13 14.95
C ARG A 148 15.90 -10.29 13.90
N LEU A 149 15.26 -9.20 14.29
CA LEU A 149 14.54 -8.32 13.38
C LEU A 149 15.49 -7.66 12.36
N ILE A 150 16.65 -7.16 12.80
CA ILE A 150 17.68 -6.62 11.90
C ILE A 150 18.09 -7.68 10.87
N GLY A 151 18.39 -8.90 11.32
CA GLY A 151 18.69 -10.02 10.43
C GLY A 151 17.57 -10.28 9.41
N GLN A 152 16.30 -10.24 9.82
CA GLN A 152 15.16 -10.36 8.90
C GLN A 152 15.09 -9.20 7.90
N ILE A 153 15.31 -7.96 8.32
CA ILE A 153 15.32 -6.77 7.44
C ILE A 153 16.42 -6.92 6.38
N ASP A 154 17.62 -7.34 6.78
CA ASP A 154 18.75 -7.58 5.89
C ASP A 154 18.39 -8.63 4.82
N LEU A 155 17.74 -9.73 5.23
CA LEU A 155 17.23 -10.76 4.32
C LEU A 155 16.17 -10.20 3.36
N PHE A 156 15.17 -9.48 3.87
CA PHE A 156 14.09 -8.91 3.04
C PHE A 156 14.63 -7.93 2.01
N LYS A 157 15.59 -7.08 2.39
CA LYS A 157 16.18 -6.09 1.48
C LYS A 157 17.00 -6.73 0.38
N ARG A 158 17.76 -7.78 0.70
CA ARG A 158 18.55 -8.51 -0.31
C ARG A 158 17.67 -9.28 -1.31
N GLU A 159 16.60 -9.92 -0.86
CA GLU A 159 15.83 -10.84 -1.70
C GLU A 159 14.67 -10.19 -2.46
N TRP A 160 14.07 -9.12 -1.92
CA TRP A 160 12.88 -8.50 -2.53
C TRP A 160 13.09 -7.10 -3.09
N ASP A 161 14.01 -6.31 -2.52
CA ASP A 161 14.20 -4.89 -2.85
C ASP A 161 12.86 -4.11 -2.94
N LYS A 162 12.01 -4.28 -1.92
CA LYS A 162 10.70 -3.61 -1.80
C LYS A 162 10.62 -2.72 -0.55
N PRO A 163 9.70 -1.74 -0.53
CA PRO A 163 9.23 -1.11 0.69
C PRO A 163 8.89 -2.16 1.77
N LEU A 164 9.44 -1.95 2.96
CA LEU A 164 9.21 -2.79 4.13
C LEU A 164 8.65 -1.92 5.26
N ILE A 165 7.52 -2.33 5.83
CA ILE A 165 6.89 -1.66 6.96
C ILE A 165 6.96 -2.60 8.16
N ILE A 166 7.71 -2.19 9.18
CA ILE A 166 7.76 -2.85 10.48
C ILE A 166 6.70 -2.24 11.38
N VAL A 167 5.84 -3.07 11.95
CA VAL A 167 4.84 -2.62 12.92
C VAL A 167 5.14 -3.23 14.28
N LEU A 168 5.52 -2.36 15.23
CA LEU A 168 5.78 -2.73 16.61
C LEU A 168 4.50 -2.55 17.42
N LEU A 169 4.04 -3.64 18.02
CA LEU A 169 2.73 -3.73 18.68
C LEU A 169 2.90 -3.90 20.20
N GLY A 170 2.15 -3.10 20.95
CA GLY A 170 2.23 -3.06 22.41
C GLY A 170 3.44 -2.27 22.93
N LYS A 171 3.75 -2.45 24.22
CA LYS A 171 4.86 -1.73 24.86
C LYS A 171 6.20 -2.13 24.23
N THR A 172 6.91 -1.12 23.74
CA THR A 172 8.26 -1.20 23.16
C THR A 172 9.21 -0.43 24.08
N GLU A 173 10.41 -0.96 24.32
CA GLU A 173 11.42 -0.24 25.11
C GLU A 173 12.09 0.85 24.25
N GLU A 174 12.24 2.06 24.79
CA GLU A 174 12.71 3.22 24.04
C GLU A 174 14.16 3.05 23.53
N ASP A 175 15.05 2.53 24.38
CA ASP A 175 16.44 2.27 24.01
C ASP A 175 16.55 1.32 22.80
N ILE A 176 15.69 0.29 22.78
CA ILE A 176 15.64 -0.70 21.71
C ILE A 176 15.07 -0.08 20.43
N LEU A 177 14.07 0.80 20.56
CA LEU A 177 13.50 1.52 19.42
C LEU A 177 14.55 2.45 18.79
N HIS A 178 15.31 3.18 19.62
CA HIS A 178 16.39 4.05 19.17
C HIS A 178 17.51 3.26 18.45
N GLU A 179 17.90 2.10 19.00
CA GLU A 179 18.88 1.21 18.38
C GLU A 179 18.37 0.63 17.05
N LEU A 180 17.09 0.27 16.97
CA LEU A 180 16.44 -0.16 15.73
C LEU A 180 16.53 0.94 14.66
N HIS A 181 16.10 2.17 14.99
CA HIS A 181 16.16 3.30 14.07
C HIS A 181 17.58 3.57 13.58
N SER A 182 18.56 3.57 14.49
CA SER A 182 19.97 3.74 14.15
C SER A 182 20.47 2.65 13.19
N SER A 183 20.07 1.40 13.43
CA SER A 183 20.48 0.24 12.63
C SER A 183 19.87 0.22 11.23
N ILE A 184 18.63 0.69 11.07
CA ILE A 184 17.90 0.64 9.80
C ILE A 184 18.12 1.87 8.92
N ASN A 185 18.76 2.94 9.41
CA ASN A 185 19.02 4.15 8.63
C ASN A 185 19.82 3.91 7.34
N ARG A 186 20.56 2.80 7.27
CA ARG A 186 21.27 2.37 6.05
C ARG A 186 20.35 1.81 4.96
N TYR A 187 19.08 1.52 5.26
CA TYR A 187 18.13 0.94 4.34
C TYR A 187 17.17 1.97 3.79
N GLU A 188 17.08 2.04 2.47
CA GLU A 188 16.02 2.80 1.82
C GLU A 188 14.66 2.12 1.97
N LYS A 189 13.60 2.92 2.16
CA LYS A 189 12.20 2.46 2.18
C LYS A 189 11.96 1.37 3.23
N VAL A 190 12.56 1.51 4.42
CA VAL A 190 12.14 0.81 5.63
C VAL A 190 11.41 1.82 6.50
N TYR A 191 10.21 1.45 6.93
CA TYR A 191 9.38 2.29 7.78
C TYR A 191 9.08 1.54 9.07
N VAL A 192 9.13 2.23 10.20
CA VAL A 192 8.74 1.67 11.50
C VAL A 192 7.51 2.43 11.98
N VAL A 193 6.50 1.68 12.43
CA VAL A 193 5.28 2.22 13.05
C VAL A 193 5.11 1.55 14.40
N THR A 194 5.02 2.35 15.46
CA THR A 194 4.68 1.85 16.80
C THR A 194 3.18 2.02 17.04
N LYS A 195 2.58 1.04 17.71
CA LYS A 195 1.16 1.00 18.05
C LYS A 195 1.03 0.54 19.50
N GLU A 196 0.65 1.48 20.35
CA GLU A 196 0.34 1.14 21.75
C GLU A 196 -0.95 0.32 21.80
N ALA A 197 -0.96 -0.71 22.63
CA ALA A 197 -2.17 -1.48 22.89
C ALA A 197 -3.05 -0.65 23.82
N LYS A 198 -4.25 -0.26 23.36
CA LYS A 198 -5.26 0.25 24.28
C LYS A 198 -5.74 -0.92 25.15
N GLU A 199 -5.63 -0.77 26.47
CA GLU A 199 -6.35 -1.64 27.39
C GLU A 199 -7.83 -1.57 27.01
N VAL A 200 -8.46 -2.73 26.86
CA VAL A 200 -9.91 -2.80 26.70
C VAL A 200 -10.46 -2.30 28.02
N SER A 201 -10.93 -1.06 28.07
CA SER A 201 -11.72 -0.58 29.20
C SER A 201 -12.88 -1.56 29.34
N GLU A 202 -12.90 -2.32 30.43
CA GLU A 202 -13.99 -3.21 30.76
C GLU A 202 -15.28 -2.40 30.62
N VAL A 203 -16.03 -2.68 29.56
CA VAL A 203 -17.39 -2.18 29.45
C VAL A 203 -18.12 -2.95 30.53
N SER A 204 -18.37 -2.24 31.63
CA SER A 204 -19.31 -2.60 32.67
C SER A 204 -20.63 -3.01 32.02
N GLU A 205 -20.83 -4.30 31.81
CA GLU A 205 -22.17 -4.86 31.64
C GLU A 205 -22.86 -4.75 33.00
N ALA A 206 -23.69 -3.72 33.13
CA ALA A 206 -24.75 -3.59 34.12
C ALA A 206 -26.08 -3.99 33.47
#